data_AF-A0A832B4S6-F1
#
_entry.id   AF-A0A832B4S6-F1
#
_cell.length_a   1.000
_cell.length_b   1.000
_cell.length_c   1.000
_cell.angle_alpha   90.00
_cell.angle_beta   90.00
_cell.angle_gamma   90.00
#
_symmetry.space_group_name_H-M   'P 1'
#
loop_
_entity.id
_entity.type
_entity.pdbx_description
1 polymer ?
#
loop_
_entity_poly.entity_id
_entity_poly.type
_entity_poly.pdbx_seq_one_letter_code
_entity_poly.pdbx_strand_id
1 'polypeptide(L)' 'MTSWLYDTVVWTGSWKAGEDWAEDTFTPGLVAMLTTKGREGWELVNFGRVDHLGSPNPEQVVFVFKKPLR' A
#
# COMPACT_ATOMS: atom_id res chain seq x y z
N MET A 1 26.81 10.51 8.86
CA MET A 1 25.54 9.83 9.22
C MET A 1 24.48 10.33 8.24
N THR A 2 23.74 9.44 7.60
CA THR A 2 22.68 9.81 6.64
C THR A 2 21.34 9.89 7.38
N SER A 3 20.65 11.02 7.28
CA SER A 3 19.30 11.21 7.82
C SER A 3 18.25 10.77 6.81
N TRP A 4 17.08 10.33 7.27
CA TRP A 4 16.00 9.79 6.43
C TRP A 4 14.67 10.44 6.75
N LEU A 5 13.89 10.75 5.71
CA LEU A 5 12.45 11.03 5.80
C LEU A 5 11.68 9.74 5.68
N TYR A 6 10.57 9.65 6.41
CA TYR A 6 9.62 8.57 6.31
C TYR A 6 8.24 9.12 5.99
N ASP A 7 7.49 8.40 5.17
CA ASP A 7 6.15 8.78 4.77
C ASP A 7 5.28 7.52 4.61
N THR A 8 4.04 7.59 5.09
CA THR A 8 3.10 6.48 5.15
C THR A 8 1.88 6.76 4.26
N VAL A 9 1.59 5.85 3.32
CA VAL A 9 0.33 5.85 2.56
C VAL A 9 -0.58 4.78 3.13
N VAL A 10 -1.83 5.15 3.41
CA VAL A 10 -2.88 4.19 3.71
C VAL A 10 -3.83 4.17 2.52
N TRP A 11 -3.93 3.02 1.87
CA TRP A 11 -4.95 2.77 0.88
C TRP A 11 -6.11 2.05 1.55
N THR A 12 -7.33 2.57 1.39
CA THR A 12 -8.56 1.98 1.93
C THR A 12 -9.43 1.52 0.77
N GLY A 13 -9.72 0.23 0.71
CA GLY A 13 -10.64 -0.33 -0.28
C GLY A 13 -12.06 -0.33 0.27
N SER A 14 -13.00 0.32 -0.41
CA SER A 14 -14.43 0.09 -0.20
C SER A 14 -14.83 -1.20 -0.91
N TRP A 15 -14.38 -2.35 -0.39
CA TRP A 15 -14.75 -3.65 -0.92
C TRP A 15 -16.19 -3.94 -0.52
N LYS A 16 -17.15 -3.77 -1.44
CA LYS A 16 -18.49 -4.30 -1.20
C LYS A 16 -18.40 -5.82 -1.25
N ALA A 17 -18.58 -6.47 -0.09
CA ALA A 17 -18.73 -7.92 -0.03
C ALA A 17 -19.88 -8.35 -0.96
N GLY A 18 -19.57 -9.13 -2.01
CA GLY A 18 -20.56 -9.70 -2.93
C GLY A 18 -20.66 -9.07 -4.32
N GLU A 19 -19.86 -8.05 -4.67
CA GLU A 19 -19.64 -7.74 -6.09
C GLU A 19 -18.50 -8.64 -6.61
N ASP A 20 -18.87 -9.59 -7.48
CA ASP A 20 -17.97 -10.50 -8.19
C ASP A 20 -17.02 -9.69 -9.08
N TRP A 21 -15.87 -9.30 -8.53
CA TRP A 21 -14.71 -8.89 -9.32
C TRP A 21 -13.67 -10.00 -9.22
N ALA A 22 -13.96 -11.10 -9.93
CA ALA A 22 -12.94 -12.05 -10.32
C ALA A 22 -12.07 -11.37 -11.39
N GLU A 23 -10.95 -10.76 -10.98
CA GLU A 23 -9.67 -10.74 -11.71
C GLU A 23 -8.61 -9.83 -11.05
N ASP A 24 -9.01 -8.81 -10.27
CA ASP A 24 -8.05 -7.98 -9.51
C ASP A 24 -7.87 -8.51 -8.08
N THR A 25 -7.24 -9.67 -7.97
CA THR A 25 -6.72 -10.11 -6.66
C THR A 25 -5.79 -9.01 -6.14
N PHE A 26 -5.98 -8.57 -4.90
CA PHE A 26 -5.02 -7.68 -4.25
C PHE A 26 -3.62 -8.29 -4.34
N THR A 27 -2.78 -7.74 -5.22
CA THR A 27 -1.34 -8.01 -5.22
C THR A 27 -0.66 -6.79 -4.60
N PRO A 28 0.22 -6.99 -3.61
CA PRO A 28 1.03 -5.89 -3.07
C PRO A 28 1.74 -5.09 -4.17
N GLY A 29 2.13 -5.75 -5.27
CA GLY A 29 2.74 -5.11 -6.44
C GLY A 29 1.83 -4.15 -7.19
N LEU A 30 0.55 -4.48 -7.39
CA LEU A 30 -0.42 -3.60 -8.07
C LEU A 30 -0.64 -2.32 -7.26
N VAL A 31 -0.87 -2.44 -5.95
CA VAL A 31 -1.11 -1.26 -5.11
C VAL A 31 0.17 -0.46 -4.91
N ALA A 32 1.33 -1.11 -4.80
CA ALA A 32 2.63 -0.41 -4.84
C ALA A 32 2.83 0.36 -6.15
N MET A 33 2.49 -0.22 -7.31
CA MET A 33 2.57 0.47 -8.60
C MET A 33 1.63 1.69 -8.66
N LEU A 34 0.42 1.59 -8.11
CA LEU A 34 -0.54 2.70 -8.06
C LEU A 34 -0.13 3.80 -7.07
N THR A 35 0.45 3.43 -5.91
CA THR A 35 0.87 4.40 -4.86
C THR A 35 2.26 5.01 -5.10
N THR A 36 3.12 4.37 -5.90
CA THR A 36 4.42 4.93 -6.29
C THR A 36 4.30 6.01 -7.36
N LYS A 37 3.16 6.11 -8.05
CA LYS A 37 2.88 7.17 -9.03
C LYS A 37 2.78 8.52 -8.31
N GLY A 38 3.91 9.23 -8.23
CA GLY A 38 4.07 10.51 -7.51
C GLY A 38 5.13 10.51 -6.39
N ARG A 39 5.77 9.37 -6.10
CA ARG A 39 6.80 9.23 -5.05
C ARG A 39 8.22 9.08 -5.61
N GLU A 40 8.58 9.87 -6.61
CA GLU A 40 9.92 9.84 -7.21
C GLU A 40 11.02 10.12 -6.15
N GLY A 41 12.03 9.25 -6.12
CA GLY A 41 13.12 9.31 -5.15
C GLY A 41 12.78 8.80 -3.75
N TRP A 42 11.62 8.16 -3.55
CA TRP A 42 11.28 7.42 -2.35
C TRP A 42 11.42 5.90 -2.58
N GLU A 43 11.89 5.18 -1.58
CA GLU A 43 12.04 3.73 -1.56
C GLU A 43 10.96 3.12 -0.66
N LEU A 44 10.23 2.11 -1.16
CA LEU A 44 9.31 1.33 -0.33
C LEU A 44 10.12 0.44 0.62
N VAL A 45 9.85 0.55 1.92
CA VAL A 45 10.59 -0.22 2.95
C VAL A 45 9.73 -1.16 3.77
N ASN A 46 8.42 -0.92 3.83
CA ASN A 46 7.51 -1.83 4.49
C ASN A 46 6.12 -1.71 3.86
N PHE A 47 5.36 -2.79 3.90
CA PHE A 47 3.94 -2.76 3.63
C PHE A 47 3.19 -3.72 4.57
N GLY A 48 1.98 -3.35 4.95
CA GLY A 48 1.11 -4.11 5.85
C GLY A 48 -0.31 -4.19 5.32
N ARG A 49 -1.03 -5.24 5.72
CA ARG A 49 -2.45 -5.44 5.45
C ARG A 49 -3.22 -5.33 6.75
N VAL A 50 -4.41 -4.75 6.71
CA VAL A 50 -5.33 -4.65 7.84
C VAL A 50 -6.66 -5.26 7.43
N ASP A 51 -6.96 -6.42 8.02
CA ASP A 51 -8.09 -7.28 7.63
C ASP A 51 -8.93 -7.53 8.88
N HIS A 52 -10.00 -6.76 9.05
CA HIS A 52 -10.89 -6.92 10.22
C HIS A 52 -11.94 -8.02 10.03
N LEU A 53 -12.20 -8.43 8.79
CA LEU A 53 -13.29 -9.35 8.43
C LEU A 53 -12.85 -10.75 8.03
N GLY A 54 -11.56 -11.08 8.13
CA GLY A 54 -11.03 -12.38 7.67
C GLY A 54 -11.19 -12.60 6.15
N SER A 55 -11.39 -11.51 5.40
CA SER A 55 -11.48 -11.51 3.94
C SER A 55 -10.11 -11.73 3.31
N PRO A 56 -9.99 -12.44 2.18
CA PRO A 56 -8.75 -12.51 1.41
C PRO A 56 -8.32 -11.14 0.83
N ASN A 57 -9.26 -10.19 0.75
CA ASN A 57 -9.01 -8.83 0.31
C ASN A 57 -8.91 -7.88 1.51
N PRO A 58 -7.78 -7.18 1.67
CA PRO A 58 -7.52 -6.35 2.84
C PRO A 58 -8.30 -5.04 2.81
N GLU A 59 -9.01 -4.70 3.89
CA GLU A 59 -9.76 -3.43 3.99
C GLU A 59 -8.82 -2.24 3.86
N GLN A 60 -7.63 -2.36 4.44
CA GLN A 60 -6.59 -1.35 4.32
C GLN A 60 -5.24 -1.96 4.01
N VAL A 61 -4.45 -1.19 3.28
CA VAL A 61 -3.09 -1.53 2.93
C VAL A 61 -2.22 -0.33 3.25
N VAL A 62 -1.24 -0.55 4.12
CA VAL A 62 -0.34 0.50 4.59
C VAL A 62 0.99 0.33 3.88
N PHE A 63 1.54 1.41 3.33
CA PHE A 63 2.84 1.46 2.70
C PHE A 63 3.72 2.46 3.41
N VAL A 64 4.94 2.06 3.76
CA VAL A 64 5.93 2.93 4.38
C VAL A 64 7.07 3.12 3.41
N PHE A 65 7.36 4.38 3.12
CA PHE A 65 8.43 4.79 2.24
C PHE A 65 9.49 5.56 3.01
N LYS A 66 10.73 5.51 2.54
CA LYS A 66 11.82 6.37 3.02
C LYS A 66 12.46 7.13 1.88
N LYS A 67 13.07 8.28 2.18
CA LYS A 67 13.90 9.05 1.26
C LYS A 67 15.09 9.65 2.02
N PRO A 68 16.31 9.63 1.47
CA PRO A 68 17.44 10.28 2.14
C PRO A 68 17.19 11.80 2.21
N LEU A 69 17.41 12.37 3.39
CA LEU A 69 17.47 13.81 3.59
C LEU A 69 18.79 14.27 2.98
N ARG A 70 18.73 15.05 1.89
CA ARG A 70 19.93 15.69 1.34
C ARG A 70 20.42 16.81 2.25
#